data_AF-A0A6A2YXT5-F1
#
_entry.id   AF-A0A6A2YXT5-F1
#
_cell.length_a   1.000
_cell.length_b   1.000
_cell.length_c   1.000
_cell.angle_alpha   90.00
_cell.angle_beta   90.00
_cell.angle_gamma   90.00
#
_symmetry.space_group_name_H-M   'P 1'
#
loop_
_entity.id
_entity.type
_entity.pdbx_description
1 polymer ?
#
loop_
_entity_poly.entity_id
_entity_poly.type
_entity_poly.pdbx_seq_one_letter_code
_entity_poly.pdbx_strand_id
1 'polypeptide(L)'
;MGIDEAGRGPVLGPMVYGCLYSARSYQKTLATLNFADSIKEEKREELFENLKADDSIGWSVDVIDPRELSAKMLNKKKVNLNEISHDSAIGLINRVLNTGVLLTEVYLDTVGDADKYRIKLSERFPSIKFVVAKKADSLYPVVSGASIVAKVTRDRALREWVMEETCENMNRSFGSGYPGDPETKAWLAHHKHPASDPQH
;
A
#
# COMPACT_ATOMS: atom_id res chain seq x y z
N MET A 1 -6.24 -11.68 -9.29
CA MET A 1 -5.39 -10.59 -8.75
C MET A 1 -5.77 -10.35 -7.30
N GLY A 2 -4.79 -10.06 -6.45
CA GLY A 2 -4.96 -9.60 -5.09
C GLY A 2 -4.45 -8.17 -4.98
N ILE A 3 -5.08 -7.36 -4.13
CA ILE A 3 -4.67 -5.98 -3.83
C ILE A 3 -4.70 -5.80 -2.31
N ASP A 4 -3.65 -5.21 -1.79
CA ASP A 4 -3.52 -4.84 -0.39
C ASP A 4 -2.68 -3.56 -0.25
N GLU A 5 -2.67 -2.95 0.93
CA GLU A 5 -1.91 -1.75 1.22
C GLU A 5 -0.96 -1.87 2.42
N ALA A 6 0.03 -0.98 2.45
CA ALA A 6 0.88 -0.74 3.60
C ALA A 6 1.03 0.76 3.84
N GLY A 7 1.08 1.18 5.10
CA GLY A 7 1.36 2.59 5.44
C GLY A 7 0.14 3.52 5.50
N ARG A 8 -1.07 2.97 5.66
CA ARG A 8 -2.28 3.79 5.84
C ARG A 8 -2.36 4.55 7.18
N GLY A 9 -1.87 3.95 8.26
CA GLY A 9 -1.96 4.50 9.63
C GLY A 9 -0.81 5.40 10.14
N PRO A 10 0.44 5.21 9.67
CA PRO A 10 1.59 6.05 10.02
C PRO A 10 1.42 7.52 9.66
N VAL A 11 2.06 8.39 10.43
CA VAL A 11 2.12 9.84 10.18
C VAL A 11 3.37 10.24 9.37
N LEU A 12 4.27 9.29 9.13
CA LEU A 12 5.49 9.45 8.35
C LEU A 12 5.59 8.38 7.26
N GLY A 13 6.21 8.77 6.14
CA GLY A 13 6.48 7.91 5.00
C GLY A 13 5.29 7.74 4.04
N PRO A 14 5.50 7.01 2.94
CA PRO A 14 4.49 6.83 1.92
C PRO A 14 3.43 5.80 2.32
N MET A 15 2.26 5.95 1.69
CA MET A 15 1.25 4.89 1.62
C MET A 15 1.47 4.11 0.32
N VAL A 16 1.55 2.79 0.40
CA VAL A 16 1.84 1.93 -0.75
C VAL A 16 0.68 0.97 -0.97
N TYR A 17 0.13 0.96 -2.19
CA TYR A 17 -0.75 -0.10 -2.67
C TYR A 17 0.07 -1.09 -3.49
N GLY A 18 -0.07 -2.38 -3.18
CA GLY A 18 0.54 -3.47 -3.93
C GLY A 18 -0.52 -4.33 -4.59
N CYS A 19 -0.20 -4.88 -5.76
CA CYS A 19 -0.99 -5.96 -6.34
C CYS A 19 -0.11 -7.13 -6.77
N LEU A 20 -0.70 -8.31 -6.72
CA LEU A 20 -0.14 -9.54 -7.25
C LEU A 20 -1.20 -10.25 -8.10
N TYR A 21 -0.81 -10.82 -9.24
CA TYR A 21 -1.71 -11.54 -10.13
C TYR A 21 -1.02 -12.72 -10.78
N SER A 22 -1.78 -13.76 -11.06
CA SER A 22 -1.32 -14.99 -11.70
C SER A 22 -2.48 -15.66 -12.41
N ALA A 23 -2.19 -16.66 -13.24
CA ALA A 23 -3.23 -17.49 -13.82
C ALA A 23 -4.00 -18.25 -12.74
N ARG A 24 -5.31 -18.49 -12.95
CA ARG A 24 -6.14 -19.22 -11.97
C ARG A 24 -5.60 -20.62 -11.64
N SER A 25 -4.97 -21.29 -12.62
CA SER A 25 -4.30 -22.57 -12.42
C SER A 25 -3.15 -22.51 -11.40
N TYR A 26 -2.54 -21.34 -11.22
CA TYR A 26 -1.41 -21.13 -10.31
C TYR A 26 -1.84 -20.92 -8.85
N GLN A 27 -3.13 -20.78 -8.57
CA GLN A 27 -3.63 -20.48 -7.22
C GLN A 27 -3.20 -21.52 -6.17
N LYS A 28 -3.10 -22.80 -6.56
CA LYS A 28 -2.62 -23.88 -5.66
C LYS A 28 -1.15 -23.70 -5.31
N THR A 29 -0.31 -23.39 -6.30
CA THR A 29 1.12 -23.12 -6.08
C THR A 29 1.31 -21.88 -5.21
N LEU A 30 0.54 -20.82 -5.47
CA LEU A 30 0.57 -19.61 -4.67
C LEU A 30 0.24 -19.87 -3.19
N ALA A 31 -0.69 -20.80 -2.91
CA ALA A 31 -1.00 -21.22 -1.54
C ALA A 31 0.14 -21.94 -0.84
N THR A 32 1.05 -22.60 -1.58
CA THR A 32 2.22 -23.29 -0.99
C THR A 32 3.36 -22.35 -0.59
N LEU A 33 3.35 -21.10 -1.06
CA LEU A 33 4.41 -20.12 -0.77
C LEU A 33 4.35 -19.55 0.67
N ASN A 34 3.38 -19.99 1.48
CA ASN A 34 3.24 -19.76 2.92
C ASN A 34 3.55 -18.33 3.40
N PHE A 35 2.71 -17.39 2.97
CA PHE A 35 2.79 -15.97 3.28
C PHE A 35 2.27 -15.60 4.69
N ALA A 36 2.68 -16.33 5.73
CA ALA A 36 2.14 -16.10 7.07
C ALA A 36 2.28 -14.63 7.54
N ASP A 37 1.25 -14.07 8.19
CA ASP A 37 1.18 -12.64 8.56
C ASP A 37 2.30 -12.17 9.52
N SER A 38 2.89 -13.10 10.28
CA SER A 38 3.89 -12.82 11.33
C SER A 38 5.32 -13.09 10.88
N ILE A 39 5.66 -12.77 9.63
CA ILE A 39 7.01 -12.92 9.10
C ILE A 39 7.88 -11.69 9.39
N LYS A 40 9.14 -11.95 9.76
CA LYS A 40 10.17 -10.91 9.95
C LYS A 40 10.49 -10.20 8.63
N GLU A 41 11.04 -8.99 8.72
CA GLU A 41 11.40 -8.17 7.55
C GLU A 41 12.28 -8.92 6.55
N GLU A 42 13.30 -9.64 7.03
CA GLU A 42 14.22 -10.40 6.19
C GLU A 42 13.49 -11.51 5.41
N LYS A 43 12.50 -12.14 6.05
CA LYS A 43 11.70 -13.18 5.40
C LYS A 43 10.71 -12.59 4.39
N ARG A 44 10.19 -11.39 4.62
CA ARG A 44 9.38 -10.66 3.62
C ARG A 44 10.20 -10.31 2.39
N GLU A 45 11.41 -9.81 2.58
CA GLU A 45 12.35 -9.49 1.50
C GLU A 45 12.67 -10.74 0.67
N GLU A 46 13.00 -11.88 1.32
CA GLU A 46 13.24 -13.16 0.63
C GLU A 46 12.02 -13.61 -0.18
N LEU A 47 10.82 -13.57 0.42
CA LEU A 47 9.59 -13.94 -0.27
C LEU A 47 9.32 -13.02 -1.47
N PHE A 48 9.55 -11.71 -1.32
CA PHE A 48 9.36 -10.77 -2.42
C PHE A 48 10.32 -11.03 -3.59
N GLU A 49 11.59 -11.31 -3.31
CA GLU A 49 12.55 -11.68 -4.37
C GLU A 49 12.17 -13.01 -5.06
N ASN A 50 11.67 -13.99 -4.30
CA ASN A 50 11.16 -15.25 -4.88
C ASN A 50 9.94 -15.00 -5.79
N LEU A 51 9.01 -14.13 -5.37
CA LEU A 51 7.85 -13.75 -6.18
C LEU A 51 8.26 -13.05 -7.48
N LYS A 52 9.29 -12.21 -7.41
CA LYS A 52 9.81 -11.47 -8.57
C LYS A 52 10.55 -12.37 -9.56
N ALA A 53 11.16 -13.45 -9.08
CA ALA A 53 11.87 -14.42 -9.91
C ALA A 53 10.93 -15.42 -10.62
N ASP A 54 9.65 -15.47 -10.25
CA ASP A 54 8.67 -16.37 -10.84
C ASP A 54 7.88 -15.69 -11.96
N ASP A 55 8.18 -16.03 -13.21
CA ASP A 55 7.51 -15.50 -14.41
C ASP A 55 6.00 -15.82 -14.47
N SER A 56 5.50 -16.74 -13.64
CA SER A 56 4.07 -17.05 -13.53
C SER A 56 3.29 -16.01 -12.71
N ILE A 57 4.01 -15.10 -12.06
CA ILE A 57 3.48 -14.09 -11.15
C ILE A 57 3.80 -12.70 -11.69
N GLY A 58 2.75 -11.91 -11.90
CA GLY A 58 2.88 -10.48 -12.12
C GLY A 58 2.60 -9.72 -10.84
N TRP A 59 3.26 -8.57 -10.68
CA TRP A 59 3.02 -7.66 -9.57
C TRP A 59 3.19 -6.21 -10.02
N SER A 60 2.62 -5.29 -9.26
CA SER A 60 2.80 -3.85 -9.46
C SER A 60 2.54 -3.13 -8.15
N VAL A 61 3.08 -1.92 -8.03
CA VAL A 61 2.87 -1.04 -6.89
C VAL A 61 2.41 0.34 -7.33
N ASP A 62 1.71 1.01 -6.43
CA ASP A 62 1.41 2.43 -6.47
C ASP A 62 1.88 3.04 -5.15
N VAL A 63 2.87 3.93 -5.23
CA VAL A 63 3.52 4.55 -4.06
C VAL A 63 3.05 5.99 -3.99
N ILE A 64 2.30 6.31 -2.94
CA ILE A 64 1.71 7.63 -2.73
C ILE A 64 2.60 8.39 -1.76
N ASP A 65 3.22 9.46 -2.27
CA ASP A 65 4.10 10.32 -1.49
C ASP A 65 3.32 11.03 -0.35
N PRO A 66 3.87 11.15 0.87
CA PRO A 66 3.19 11.83 1.98
C PRO A 66 2.85 13.29 1.68
N ARG A 67 3.61 13.97 0.81
CA ARG A 67 3.32 15.34 0.34
C ARG A 67 2.10 15.37 -0.55
N GLU A 68 1.96 14.40 -1.46
CA GLU A 68 0.78 14.25 -2.29
C GLU A 68 -0.46 13.95 -1.45
N LEU A 69 -0.32 13.06 -0.47
CA LEU A 69 -1.40 12.72 0.46
C LEU A 69 -1.87 13.95 1.23
N SER A 70 -0.93 14.71 1.79
CA SER A 70 -1.21 15.95 2.52
C SER A 70 -1.87 16.99 1.61
N ALA A 71 -1.35 17.20 0.40
CA ALA A 71 -1.89 18.14 -0.57
C ALA A 71 -3.33 17.80 -0.97
N LYS A 72 -3.65 16.51 -1.21
CA LYS A 72 -5.01 16.06 -1.54
C LYS A 72 -5.99 16.22 -0.38
N MET A 73 -5.57 15.90 0.84
CA MET A 73 -6.44 15.93 2.02
C MET A 73 -6.68 17.34 2.59
N LEU A 74 -5.71 18.26 2.43
CA LEU A 74 -5.79 19.65 2.91
C LEU A 74 -6.28 20.65 1.86
N ASN A 75 -6.57 20.19 0.64
CA ASN A 75 -7.11 21.05 -0.43
C ASN A 75 -8.49 21.63 -0.07
N LYS A 76 -8.86 22.75 -0.71
CA LYS A 76 -10.20 23.38 -0.60
C LYS A 76 -11.32 22.38 -0.92
N LYS A 77 -11.13 21.56 -1.96
CA LYS A 77 -11.98 20.38 -2.23
C LYS A 77 -11.30 19.15 -1.62
N LYS A 78 -11.67 18.85 -0.38
CA LYS A 78 -11.06 17.77 0.40
C LYS A 78 -11.36 16.41 -0.24
N VAL A 79 -10.32 15.68 -0.59
CA VAL A 79 -10.40 14.25 -0.93
C VAL A 79 -10.06 13.47 0.33
N ASN A 80 -10.95 12.57 0.76
CA ASN A 80 -10.68 11.78 1.95
C ASN A 80 -9.77 10.57 1.62
N LEU A 81 -9.16 10.00 2.66
CA LEU A 81 -8.23 8.88 2.50
C LEU A 81 -8.84 7.65 1.83
N ASN A 82 -10.15 7.39 2.01
CA ASN A 82 -10.82 6.27 1.36
C ASN A 82 -10.91 6.47 -0.16
N GLU A 83 -11.16 7.70 -0.61
CA GLU A 83 -11.21 8.02 -2.03
C GLU A 83 -9.82 7.86 -2.67
N ILE A 84 -8.77 8.36 -2.03
CA ILE A 84 -7.37 8.16 -2.47
C ILE A 84 -7.02 6.67 -2.54
N SER A 85 -7.37 5.89 -1.51
CA SER A 85 -7.21 4.43 -1.48
C SER A 85 -7.92 3.72 -2.63
N HIS A 86 -9.18 4.07 -2.87
CA HIS A 86 -9.97 3.47 -3.96
C HIS A 86 -9.37 3.79 -5.33
N ASP A 87 -8.93 5.04 -5.54
CA ASP A 87 -8.35 5.47 -6.81
C ASP A 87 -7.03 4.75 -7.10
N SER A 88 -6.21 4.51 -6.07
CA SER A 88 -4.94 3.78 -6.19
C SER A 88 -5.18 2.32 -6.60
N ALA A 89 -6.12 1.64 -5.95
CA ALA A 89 -6.50 0.27 -6.32
C ALA A 89 -7.10 0.19 -7.74
N ILE A 90 -7.95 1.15 -8.12
CA ILE A 90 -8.49 1.26 -9.48
C ILE A 90 -7.36 1.50 -10.49
N GLY A 91 -6.37 2.32 -10.14
CA GLY A 91 -5.18 2.58 -10.94
C GLY A 91 -4.37 1.30 -11.21
N LEU A 92 -4.15 0.49 -10.18
CA LEU A 92 -3.49 -0.82 -10.31
C LEU A 92 -4.27 -1.78 -11.20
N ILE A 93 -5.60 -1.86 -11.05
CA ILE A 93 -6.45 -2.70 -11.91
C ILE A 93 -6.30 -2.27 -13.38
N ASN A 94 -6.43 -0.97 -13.66
CA ASN A 94 -6.25 -0.45 -15.03
C ASN A 94 -4.85 -0.74 -15.58
N ARG A 95 -3.81 -0.58 -14.76
CA ARG A 95 -2.43 -0.88 -15.17
C ARG A 95 -2.28 -2.34 -15.61
N VAL A 96 -2.85 -3.29 -14.85
CA VAL A 96 -2.82 -4.72 -15.21
C VAL A 96 -3.66 -5.01 -16.45
N LEU A 97 -4.83 -4.40 -16.60
CA LEU A 97 -5.63 -4.56 -17.83
C LEU A 97 -4.88 -4.05 -19.07
N ASN A 98 -4.16 -2.93 -18.95
CA ASN A 98 -3.41 -2.32 -20.04
C ASN A 98 -2.18 -3.15 -20.49
N THR A 99 -1.73 -4.14 -19.71
CA THR A 99 -0.68 -5.07 -20.14
C THR A 99 -1.23 -6.22 -20.99
N GLY A 100 -2.54 -6.27 -21.23
CA GLY A 100 -3.20 -7.34 -22.00
C GLY A 100 -3.56 -8.58 -21.17
N VAL A 101 -3.40 -8.51 -19.84
CA VAL A 101 -3.83 -9.60 -18.94
C VAL A 101 -5.35 -9.69 -18.92
N LEU A 102 -5.88 -10.88 -19.21
CA LEU A 102 -7.30 -11.18 -19.02
C LEU A 102 -7.60 -11.32 -17.52
N LEU A 103 -8.02 -10.23 -16.90
CA LEU A 103 -8.35 -10.21 -15.48
C LEU A 103 -9.81 -10.60 -15.26
N THR A 104 -10.06 -11.73 -14.58
CA THR A 104 -11.42 -12.25 -14.33
C THR A 104 -11.89 -12.10 -12.89
N GLU A 105 -10.96 -12.17 -11.93
CA GLU A 105 -11.26 -12.16 -10.48
C GLU A 105 -10.24 -11.28 -9.74
N VAL A 106 -10.73 -10.35 -8.92
CA VAL A 106 -9.93 -9.46 -8.08
C VAL A 106 -10.38 -9.57 -6.62
N TYR A 107 -9.40 -9.77 -5.73
CA TYR A 107 -9.58 -9.90 -4.30
C TYR A 107 -8.92 -8.68 -3.63
N LEU A 108 -9.61 -8.01 -2.72
CA LEU A 108 -9.10 -6.83 -2.04
C LEU A 108 -9.27 -6.97 -0.52
N ASP A 109 -8.24 -6.55 0.23
CA ASP A 109 -8.40 -6.23 1.64
C ASP A 109 -9.07 -4.85 1.81
N THR A 110 -9.81 -4.68 2.89
CA THR A 110 -10.36 -3.37 3.26
C THR A 110 -10.51 -3.22 4.76
N VAL A 111 -10.29 -1.99 5.23
CA VAL A 111 -10.66 -1.56 6.59
C VAL A 111 -12.09 -1.00 6.67
N GLY A 112 -12.72 -0.73 5.52
CA GLY A 112 -14.00 -0.02 5.40
C GLY A 112 -15.23 -0.92 5.20
N ASP A 113 -16.24 -0.33 4.57
CA ASP A 113 -17.47 -1.00 4.14
C ASP A 113 -17.20 -1.78 2.85
N ALA A 114 -17.03 -3.10 2.99
CA ALA A 114 -16.69 -3.99 1.89
C ALA A 114 -17.76 -4.02 0.80
N ASP A 115 -19.05 -3.93 1.15
CA ASP A 115 -20.14 -4.00 0.18
C ASP A 115 -20.17 -2.75 -0.71
N LYS A 116 -20.05 -1.55 -0.10
CA LYS A 116 -19.96 -0.30 -0.87
C LYS A 116 -18.76 -0.30 -1.81
N TYR A 117 -17.62 -0.77 -1.34
CA TYR A 117 -16.41 -0.80 -2.16
C TYR A 117 -16.55 -1.81 -3.32
N ARG A 118 -17.08 -3.01 -3.04
CA ARG A 118 -17.37 -4.01 -4.07
C ARG A 118 -18.31 -3.46 -5.13
N ILE A 119 -19.41 -2.79 -4.73
CA ILE A 119 -20.38 -2.21 -5.68
C ILE A 119 -19.68 -1.20 -6.61
N LYS A 120 -18.91 -0.24 -6.04
CA LYS A 120 -18.14 0.75 -6.81
C LYS A 120 -17.22 0.09 -7.84
N LEU A 121 -16.52 -0.97 -7.45
CA LEU A 121 -15.60 -1.69 -8.35
C LEU A 121 -16.36 -2.46 -9.45
N SER A 122 -17.44 -3.16 -9.08
CA SER A 122 -18.25 -3.91 -10.03
C SER A 122 -18.96 -3.02 -11.07
N GLU A 123 -19.42 -1.82 -10.67
CA GLU A 123 -19.98 -0.84 -11.60
C GLU A 123 -18.93 -0.32 -12.59
N ARG A 124 -17.69 -0.14 -12.11
CA ARG A 124 -16.58 0.36 -12.93
C ARG A 124 -16.02 -0.70 -13.87
N PHE A 125 -15.99 -1.96 -13.44
CA PHE A 125 -15.39 -3.09 -14.16
C PHE A 125 -16.36 -4.28 -14.21
N PRO A 126 -17.44 -4.20 -15.02
CA PRO A 126 -18.53 -5.18 -14.98
C PRO A 126 -18.13 -6.60 -15.42
N SER A 127 -17.03 -6.75 -16.15
CA SER A 127 -16.50 -8.05 -16.59
C SER A 127 -15.62 -8.76 -15.55
N ILE A 128 -15.35 -8.11 -14.41
CA ILE A 128 -14.47 -8.61 -13.36
C ILE A 128 -15.29 -8.94 -12.13
N LYS A 129 -15.08 -10.13 -11.56
CA LYS A 129 -15.66 -10.50 -10.27
C LYS A 129 -14.80 -9.93 -9.14
N PHE A 130 -15.40 -9.11 -8.28
CA PHE A 130 -14.75 -8.56 -7.10
C PHE A 130 -15.14 -9.30 -5.81
N VAL A 131 -14.12 -9.61 -5.01
CA VAL A 131 -14.27 -10.10 -3.64
C VAL A 131 -13.55 -9.10 -2.73
N VAL A 132 -14.32 -8.32 -1.97
CA VAL A 132 -13.78 -7.38 -0.98
C VAL A 132 -14.08 -7.96 0.40
N ALA A 133 -13.07 -8.15 1.22
CA ALA A 133 -13.21 -8.69 2.56
C ALA A 133 -12.26 -7.99 3.53
N LYS A 134 -12.58 -8.06 4.82
CA LYS A 134 -11.64 -7.66 5.87
C LYS A 134 -10.70 -8.82 6.16
N LYS A 135 -9.41 -8.55 6.39
CA LYS A 135 -8.37 -9.57 6.57
C LYS A 135 -8.28 -10.53 5.38
N ALA A 136 -8.41 -9.98 4.17
CA ALA A 136 -8.39 -10.76 2.95
C ALA A 136 -7.00 -11.36 2.68
N ASP A 137 -5.95 -10.73 3.21
CA ASP A 137 -4.57 -11.23 3.25
C ASP A 137 -4.46 -12.58 3.96
N SER A 138 -5.15 -12.78 5.09
CA SER A 138 -5.17 -14.07 5.79
C SER A 138 -6.06 -15.13 5.11
N LEU A 139 -6.91 -14.74 4.16
CA LEU A 139 -7.90 -15.62 3.53
C LEU A 139 -7.52 -16.05 2.11
N TYR A 140 -6.84 -15.18 1.36
CA TYR A 140 -6.56 -15.38 -0.05
C TYR A 140 -5.06 -15.22 -0.32
N PRO A 141 -4.37 -16.29 -0.78
CA PRO A 141 -2.92 -16.25 -1.03
C PRO A 141 -2.47 -15.12 -1.95
N VAL A 142 -3.31 -14.73 -2.91
CA VAL A 142 -3.03 -13.63 -3.84
C VAL A 142 -3.06 -12.26 -3.16
N VAL A 143 -3.91 -12.07 -2.15
CA VAL A 143 -3.92 -10.84 -1.35
C VAL A 143 -2.76 -10.85 -0.37
N SER A 144 -2.45 -12.00 0.22
CA SER A 144 -1.27 -12.15 1.08
C SER A 144 0.04 -11.82 0.36
N GLY A 145 0.21 -12.32 -0.87
CA GLY A 145 1.32 -11.95 -1.73
C GLY A 145 1.34 -10.45 -2.06
N ALA A 146 0.19 -9.84 -2.37
CA ALA A 146 0.09 -8.39 -2.57
C ALA A 146 0.48 -7.59 -1.31
N SER A 147 0.15 -8.10 -0.11
CA SER A 147 0.55 -7.54 1.18
C SER A 147 2.07 -7.48 1.32
N ILE A 148 2.77 -8.56 0.93
CA ILE A 148 4.24 -8.61 0.94
C ILE A 148 4.80 -7.57 -0.03
N VAL A 149 4.27 -7.50 -1.25
CA VAL A 149 4.68 -6.51 -2.25
C VAL A 149 4.55 -5.09 -1.69
N ALA A 150 3.42 -4.76 -1.06
CA ALA A 150 3.18 -3.44 -0.47
C ALA A 150 4.12 -3.15 0.72
N LYS A 151 4.24 -4.09 1.67
CA LYS A 151 5.06 -3.94 2.89
C LYS A 151 6.54 -3.79 2.56
N VAL A 152 7.10 -4.66 1.71
CA VAL A 152 8.52 -4.60 1.32
C VAL A 152 8.82 -3.30 0.56
N THR A 153 7.95 -2.90 -0.36
CA THR A 153 8.13 -1.65 -1.11
C THR A 153 8.12 -0.43 -0.16
N ARG A 154 7.20 -0.42 0.81
CA ARG A 154 7.15 0.63 1.82
C ARG A 154 8.40 0.66 2.71
N ASP A 155 8.84 -0.51 3.19
CA ASP A 155 10.01 -0.63 4.07
C ASP A 155 11.28 -0.15 3.33
N ARG A 156 11.45 -0.54 2.06
CA ARG A 156 12.52 -0.04 1.20
C ARG A 156 12.43 1.48 0.99
N ALA A 157 11.24 2.01 0.69
CA ALA A 157 11.04 3.45 0.51
C ALA A 157 11.39 4.25 1.78
N LEU A 158 11.06 3.74 2.96
CA LEU A 158 11.44 4.34 4.24
C LEU A 158 12.96 4.28 4.49
N ARG A 159 13.60 3.14 4.17
CA ARG A 159 15.05 2.93 4.33
C ARG A 159 15.86 3.86 3.42
N GLU A 160 15.36 4.10 2.21
CA GLU A 160 16.00 4.94 1.20
C GLU A 160 15.56 6.41 1.28
N TRP A 161 14.60 6.75 2.15
CA TRP A 161 14.00 8.07 2.20
C TRP A 161 15.05 9.18 2.45
N VAL A 162 15.29 9.99 1.42
CA VAL A 162 16.08 11.20 1.51
C VAL A 162 15.15 12.35 1.83
N MET A 163 15.35 12.98 2.99
CA MET A 163 14.66 14.22 3.34
C MET A 163 15.22 15.35 2.47
N GLU A 164 14.34 16.06 1.78
CA GLU A 164 14.73 17.20 0.93
C GLU A 164 15.12 18.41 1.78
N GLU A 165 14.63 18.47 3.01
CA GLU A 165 14.90 19.53 3.96
C GLU A 165 16.35 19.46 4.47
N THR A 166 17.14 20.46 4.09
CA THR A 166 18.50 20.65 4.61
C THR A 166 18.44 21.45 5.93
N CYS A 167 18.13 20.78 7.04
CA CYS A 167 18.24 21.34 8.38
C CYS A 167 19.38 20.69 9.16
N GLU A 168 20.10 21.49 9.97
CA GLU A 168 21.04 20.96 10.96
C GLU A 168 20.29 20.01 11.90
N ASN A 169 20.80 18.78 12.06
CA ASN A 169 20.26 17.70 12.91
C ASN A 169 19.09 16.84 12.40
N MET A 170 18.72 16.92 11.11
CA MET A 170 17.79 15.93 10.53
C MET A 170 18.40 14.53 10.61
N ASN A 171 17.88 13.70 11.52
CA ASN A 171 18.28 12.30 11.66
C ASN A 171 17.11 11.37 11.35
N ARG A 172 17.42 10.14 10.93
CA ARG A 172 16.44 9.12 10.55
C ARG A 172 15.87 8.33 11.74
N SER A 173 16.14 8.74 12.98
CA SER A 173 15.63 8.09 14.20
C SER A 173 14.21 8.56 14.52
N PHE A 174 13.29 8.40 13.57
CA PHE A 174 11.89 8.76 13.71
C PHE A 174 11.01 7.61 14.25
N GLY A 175 11.62 6.52 14.72
CA GLY A 175 10.93 5.33 15.19
C GLY A 175 10.12 4.63 14.09
N SER A 176 8.99 4.06 14.48
CA SER A 176 8.09 3.30 13.60
C SER A 176 7.28 4.15 12.60
N GLY A 177 7.21 5.47 12.82
CA GLY A 177 6.35 6.38 12.08
C GLY A 177 4.87 6.35 12.48
N TYR A 178 4.46 5.52 13.45
CA TYR A 178 3.07 5.47 13.91
C TYR A 178 2.78 6.55 14.97
N PRO A 179 1.57 7.13 15.00
CA PRO A 179 1.22 8.17 15.96
C PRO A 179 1.18 7.68 17.42
N GLY A 180 1.17 6.37 17.64
CA GLY A 180 1.23 5.76 18.98
C GLY A 180 2.65 5.64 19.55
N ASP A 181 3.67 5.69 18.70
CA ASP A 181 5.06 5.42 19.08
C ASP A 181 5.73 6.63 19.76
N PRO A 182 6.27 6.47 20.99
CA PRO A 182 6.96 7.54 21.70
C PRO A 182 8.13 8.16 20.93
N GLU A 183 8.91 7.35 20.19
CA GLU A 183 10.06 7.84 19.41
C GLU A 183 9.59 8.72 18.25
N THR A 184 8.56 8.27 17.52
CA THR A 184 7.89 9.06 16.47
C THR A 184 7.39 10.40 17.00
N LYS A 185 6.72 10.40 18.16
CA LYS A 185 6.20 11.65 18.79
C LYS A 185 7.32 12.60 19.17
N ALA A 186 8.38 12.08 19.79
CA ALA A 186 9.54 12.87 20.16
C ALA A 186 10.17 13.48 18.92
N TRP A 187 10.40 12.69 17.87
CA TRP A 187 10.96 13.18 16.61
C TRP A 187 10.12 14.31 16.01
N LEU A 188 8.80 14.15 15.91
CA LEU A 188 7.89 15.19 15.42
C LEU A 188 7.88 16.45 16.28
N ALA A 189 8.10 16.35 17.59
CA ALA A 189 8.16 17.51 18.47
C ALA A 189 9.44 18.32 18.26
N HIS A 190 10.57 17.66 18.01
CA HIS A 190 11.86 18.31 17.76
C HIS A 190 11.99 18.92 16.37
N HIS A 191 11.32 18.34 15.36
CA HIS A 191 11.42 18.77 13.95
C HIS A 191 10.25 19.66 13.52
N LYS A 192 9.88 20.64 14.34
CA LYS A 192 8.88 21.67 13.99
C LYS A 192 9.58 22.96 13.66
N HIS A 193 9.39 23.45 12.44
CA HIS A 193 9.68 24.84 12.16
C HIS A 193 8.51 25.68 12.69
N PRO A 194 8.74 26.72 13.52
CA PRO A 194 7.68 27.64 13.88
C PRO A 194 7.07 28.23 12.60
N ALA A 195 5.75 28.17 12.47
CA ALA A 195 5.10 28.90 11.40
C ALA A 195 5.37 30.38 11.67
N SER A 196 6.13 31.04 10.79
CA SER A 196 6.19 32.49 10.78
C SER A 196 4.77 33.00 10.67
N ASP A 197 4.35 33.79 11.67
CA ASP A 197 3.05 34.44 11.73
C ASP A 197 2.79 35.14 10.38
N PRO A 198 1.62 34.97 9.72
CA PRO A 198 1.29 35.68 8.49
C PRO A 198 1.14 37.21 8.65
N GLN A 199 1.66 37.80 9.73
CA GLN A 199 1.79 39.23 9.92
C GLN A 199 3.26 39.64 9.77
N HIS A 200 3.73 39.74 8.52
CA HIS A 200 4.61 40.82 8.00
C HIS A 200 4.98 40.57 6.54
#